data_AF-A0A371BT90-F1
#
_entry.id   AF-A0A371BT90-F1
#
_cell.length_a   1.000
_cell.length_b   1.000
_cell.length_c   1.000
_cell.angle_alpha   90.00
_cell.angle_beta   90.00
_cell.angle_gamma   90.00
#
_symmetry.space_group_name_H-M   'P 1'
#
loop_
_entity.id
_entity.type
_entity.pdbx_description
1 polymer ?
#
loop_
_entity_poly.entity_id
_entity_poly.type
_entity_poly.pdbx_seq_one_letter_code
_entity_poly.pdbx_strand_id
1 'polypeptide(L)'
;MKLRADQTGDRGLPMPLWLQGALETAQAAFISALVVMVPIIAVWATAGFQNAQFDVLARLAGQSWLLVHGVPLELTAAGSGTAAQADGKFLTLIPLGLTLIPFLLAWRAGRRLARASYTDQLWQALLGSWVVYAAFGAATGFICRTADVAINLGYALLVPLVPYALGMVVGARREAGSWSRLIGVDAVDWISRTSQHSRWAGSYLASAAKAGFVAIVSALALASALLAVDLFIHWNLVVAVYEALDPGTVGGAALTVAQLGYLPNLVVFALAWISGSGFAVGVGSQVGPLGTAVGPLPSIPVLAAIPSGPLDYAFVALVVPVLAGVLAGWWFLREGENHFDEWLSIKIRARWFTATASTLVLGALTGLAAGLLTVALAWLAGGSAGIGRLTAIGPDPFWTGVWVAAEVGAGVVIGYAAGPWLERERAVNVEDAADLVR
;
A
#
# COMPACT_ATOMS: atom_id res chain seq x y z
N MET A 1 -24.62 -45.42 -35.21
CA MET A 1 -24.58 -44.20 -34.37
C MET A 1 -23.31 -43.44 -34.75
N LYS A 2 -23.43 -42.37 -35.56
CA LYS A 2 -22.27 -41.60 -36.04
C LYS A 2 -21.85 -40.62 -34.95
N LEU A 3 -20.64 -40.80 -34.41
CA LEU A 3 -20.01 -39.82 -33.52
C LEU A 3 -19.80 -38.51 -34.29
N ARG A 4 -20.18 -37.37 -33.68
CA ARG A 4 -20.00 -36.04 -34.25
C ARG A 4 -18.52 -35.66 -34.20
N ALA A 5 -18.07 -34.95 -35.24
CA ALA A 5 -16.70 -34.44 -35.39
C ALA A 5 -16.38 -33.25 -34.43
N ASP A 6 -17.27 -32.93 -33.48
CA ASP A 6 -17.04 -31.94 -32.41
C ASP A 6 -16.35 -32.55 -31.17
N GLN A 7 -16.10 -33.87 -31.16
CA GLN A 7 -15.38 -34.55 -30.07
C GLN A 7 -13.87 -34.63 -30.27
N THR A 8 -13.31 -34.13 -31.37
CA THR A 8 -11.86 -33.88 -31.49
C THR A 8 -11.53 -32.56 -30.81
N GLY A 9 -11.89 -32.45 -29.53
CA GLY A 9 -11.21 -31.51 -28.65
C GLY A 9 -9.81 -32.06 -28.52
N ASP A 10 -8.84 -31.38 -29.11
CA ASP A 10 -7.41 -31.58 -28.88
C ASP A 10 -7.16 -31.31 -27.39
N ARG A 11 -7.52 -32.28 -26.54
CA ARG A 11 -7.21 -32.30 -25.12
C ARG A 11 -5.76 -32.70 -25.07
N GLY A 12 -4.88 -31.74 -25.35
CA GLY A 12 -3.48 -31.82 -24.96
C GLY A 12 -3.40 -32.35 -23.54
N LEU A 13 -2.37 -33.16 -23.26
CA LEU A 13 -2.16 -33.78 -21.95
C LEU A 13 -2.43 -32.73 -20.85
N PRO A 14 -3.31 -33.01 -19.87
CA PRO A 14 -3.68 -32.02 -18.86
C PRO A 14 -2.41 -31.55 -18.17
N MET A 15 -2.08 -30.27 -18.35
CA MET A 15 -0.87 -29.69 -17.79
C MET A 15 -0.92 -29.84 -16.27
N PRO A 16 0.14 -30.39 -15.63
CA PRO A 16 0.20 -30.46 -14.18
C PRO A 16 0.02 -29.06 -13.55
N LEU A 17 -0.77 -28.95 -12.49
CA LEU A 17 -1.15 -27.65 -11.90
C LEU A 17 0.06 -26.83 -11.44
N TRP A 18 1.12 -27.48 -10.96
CA TRP A 18 2.37 -26.81 -10.61
C TRP A 18 3.07 -26.17 -11.81
N LEU A 19 2.98 -26.80 -13.00
CA LEU A 19 3.52 -26.28 -14.25
C LEU A 19 2.67 -25.11 -14.78
N GLN A 20 1.35 -25.20 -14.61
CA GLN A 20 0.44 -24.10 -14.95
C GLN A 20 0.74 -22.84 -14.10
N GLY A 21 0.91 -23.01 -12.79
CA GLY A 21 1.32 -21.92 -11.90
C GLY A 21 2.68 -21.33 -12.26
N ALA A 22 3.64 -22.20 -12.59
CA ALA A 22 4.97 -21.81 -13.06
C ALA A 22 4.92 -20.92 -14.32
N LEU A 23 4.12 -21.29 -15.34
CA LEU A 23 4.03 -20.52 -16.59
C LEU A 23 3.32 -19.17 -16.40
N GLU A 24 2.20 -19.13 -15.69
CA GLU A 24 1.50 -17.87 -15.36
C GLU A 24 2.43 -16.91 -14.60
N THR A 25 3.26 -17.46 -13.71
CA THR A 25 4.23 -16.69 -12.93
C THR A 25 5.43 -16.22 -13.74
N ALA A 26 5.95 -17.05 -14.65
CA ALA A 26 7.01 -16.64 -15.56
C ALA A 26 6.57 -15.46 -16.43
N GLN A 27 5.33 -15.48 -16.91
CA GLN A 27 4.75 -14.34 -17.64
C GLN A 27 4.64 -13.09 -16.74
N ALA A 28 4.16 -13.23 -15.50
CA ALA A 28 4.06 -12.11 -14.57
C ALA A 28 5.42 -11.50 -14.23
N ALA A 29 6.44 -12.33 -13.99
CA ALA A 29 7.82 -11.91 -13.77
C ALA A 29 8.35 -11.13 -14.98
N PHE A 30 8.18 -11.66 -16.19
CA PHE A 30 8.65 -11.02 -17.41
C PHE A 30 7.97 -9.67 -17.67
N ILE A 31 6.63 -9.58 -17.52
CA ILE A 31 5.89 -8.33 -17.68
C ILE A 31 6.37 -7.30 -16.64
N SER A 32 6.52 -7.71 -15.38
CA SER A 32 7.00 -6.79 -14.33
C SER A 32 8.43 -6.30 -14.57
N ALA A 33 9.31 -7.15 -15.10
CA ALA A 33 10.67 -6.77 -15.49
C ALA A 33 10.67 -5.80 -16.67
N LEU A 34 9.79 -6.01 -17.67
CA LEU A 34 9.65 -5.11 -18.82
C LEU A 34 9.24 -3.70 -18.42
N VAL A 35 8.36 -3.55 -17.42
CA VAL A 35 7.94 -2.21 -16.94
C VAL A 35 9.13 -1.39 -16.44
N VAL A 36 10.14 -2.03 -15.86
CA VAL A 36 11.36 -1.36 -15.38
C VAL A 36 12.39 -1.20 -16.50
N MET A 37 12.56 -2.24 -17.33
CA MET A 37 13.54 -2.23 -18.42
C MET A 37 13.21 -1.22 -19.52
N VAL A 38 11.94 -1.08 -19.91
CA VAL A 38 11.53 -0.24 -21.05
C VAL A 38 11.90 1.23 -20.86
N PRO A 39 11.59 1.89 -19.72
CA PRO A 39 12.04 3.26 -19.47
C PRO A 39 13.56 3.41 -19.50
N ILE A 40 14.31 2.47 -18.91
CA ILE A 40 15.78 2.52 -18.88
C ILE A 40 16.37 2.42 -20.30
N ILE A 41 15.88 1.47 -21.10
CA ILE A 41 16.31 1.28 -22.50
C ILE A 41 15.93 2.50 -23.34
N ALA A 42 14.75 3.08 -23.13
CA ALA A 42 14.31 4.27 -23.85
C ALA A 42 15.23 5.47 -23.58
N VAL A 43 15.58 5.72 -22.32
CA VAL A 43 16.53 6.78 -21.94
C VAL A 43 17.92 6.54 -22.53
N TRP A 44 18.39 5.29 -22.52
CA TRP A 44 19.65 4.92 -23.16
C TRP A 44 19.63 5.18 -24.68
N ALA A 45 18.54 4.82 -25.36
CA ALA A 45 18.39 5.00 -26.80
C ALA A 45 18.42 6.49 -27.21
N THR A 46 18.10 7.40 -26.30
CA THR A 46 18.21 8.86 -26.49
C THR A 46 19.50 9.46 -25.92
N ALA A 47 20.55 8.65 -25.75
CA ALA A 47 21.85 9.06 -25.22
C ALA A 47 21.82 9.65 -23.79
N GLY A 48 20.79 9.34 -23.01
CA GLY A 48 20.64 9.82 -21.62
C GLY A 48 21.62 9.17 -20.64
N PHE A 49 22.18 8.01 -20.97
CA PHE A 49 23.27 7.39 -20.22
C PHE A 49 24.57 7.53 -21.03
N GLN A 50 25.51 8.35 -20.54
CA GLN A 50 26.77 8.68 -21.23
C GLN A 50 27.58 7.43 -21.64
N ASN A 51 27.46 6.98 -22.89
CA ASN A 51 28.13 5.80 -23.45
C ASN A 51 28.04 4.52 -22.60
N ALA A 52 26.94 4.36 -21.83
CA ALA A 52 26.78 3.20 -20.97
C ALA A 52 26.71 1.90 -21.79
N GLN A 53 27.50 0.91 -21.37
CA GLN A 53 27.51 -0.41 -21.97
C GLN A 53 26.21 -1.18 -21.66
N PHE A 54 25.82 -2.09 -22.55
CA PHE A 54 24.56 -2.85 -22.41
C PHE A 54 24.48 -3.66 -21.10
N ASP A 55 25.60 -4.18 -20.62
CA ASP A 55 25.65 -4.95 -19.38
C ASP A 55 25.35 -4.07 -18.15
N VAL A 56 25.81 -2.82 -18.14
CA VAL A 56 25.50 -1.85 -17.08
C VAL A 56 24.01 -1.57 -17.02
N LEU A 57 23.36 -1.40 -18.17
CA LEU A 57 21.91 -1.16 -18.24
C LEU A 57 21.11 -2.38 -17.80
N ALA A 58 21.52 -3.58 -18.22
CA ALA A 58 20.88 -4.83 -17.81
C ALA A 58 20.97 -5.02 -16.29
N ARG A 59 22.13 -4.72 -15.70
CA ARG A 59 22.33 -4.75 -14.23
C ARG A 59 21.47 -3.70 -13.53
N LEU A 60 21.45 -2.46 -14.03
CA LEU A 60 20.61 -1.39 -13.49
C LEU A 60 19.13 -1.76 -13.51
N ALA A 61 18.65 -2.35 -14.60
CA ALA A 61 17.26 -2.79 -14.71
C ALA A 61 16.94 -3.93 -13.75
N GLY A 62 17.83 -4.92 -13.60
CA GLY A 62 17.66 -6.01 -12.64
C GLY A 62 17.70 -5.54 -11.19
N GLN A 63 18.62 -4.63 -10.84
CA GLN A 63 18.69 -3.98 -9.52
C GLN A 63 17.44 -3.16 -9.24
N SER A 64 16.98 -2.38 -10.21
CA SER A 64 15.73 -1.60 -10.09
C SER A 64 14.51 -2.50 -9.93
N TRP A 65 14.45 -3.62 -10.65
CA TRP A 65 13.38 -4.61 -10.48
C TRP A 65 13.41 -5.26 -9.09
N LEU A 66 14.58 -5.55 -8.53
CA LEU A 66 14.70 -6.03 -7.14
C LEU A 66 14.26 -4.96 -6.13
N LEU A 67 14.60 -3.68 -6.36
CA LEU A 67 14.14 -2.57 -5.52
C LEU A 67 12.62 -2.39 -5.57
N VAL A 68 11.99 -2.56 -6.73
CA VAL A 68 10.51 -2.59 -6.88
C VAL A 68 9.87 -3.68 -6.01
N HIS A 69 10.60 -4.72 -5.65
CA HIS A 69 10.13 -5.77 -4.73
C HIS A 69 10.46 -5.49 -3.26
N GLY A 70 11.27 -4.47 -2.97
CA GLY A 70 11.75 -4.14 -1.62
C GLY A 70 13.03 -4.85 -1.20
N VAL A 71 13.78 -5.44 -2.14
CA VAL A 71 15.08 -6.07 -1.83
C VAL A 71 16.08 -4.96 -1.45
N PRO A 72 16.69 -5.00 -0.24
CA PRO A 72 17.71 -4.04 0.14
C PRO A 72 18.96 -4.19 -0.75
N LEU A 73 19.40 -3.07 -1.33
CA LEU A 73 20.62 -3.02 -2.15
C LEU A 73 21.72 -2.31 -1.34
N GLU A 74 22.88 -2.93 -1.17
CA GLU A 74 24.00 -2.33 -0.45
C GLU A 74 24.93 -1.59 -1.43
N LEU A 75 24.97 -0.27 -1.31
CA LEU A 75 25.81 0.63 -2.08
C LEU A 75 27.17 0.76 -1.39
N THR A 76 28.22 0.23 -2.02
CA THR A 76 29.60 0.25 -1.48
C THR A 76 30.39 1.48 -1.97
N ALA A 77 30.02 2.04 -3.12
CA ALA A 77 30.70 3.16 -3.76
C ALA A 77 30.26 4.56 -3.31
N ALA A 78 29.21 4.68 -2.49
CA ALA A 78 28.58 5.96 -2.13
C ALA A 78 29.40 6.87 -1.16
N GLY A 79 30.72 6.68 -1.07
CA GLY A 79 31.57 7.28 -0.02
C GLY A 79 32.93 7.86 -0.44
N SER A 80 33.19 8.12 -1.73
CA SER A 80 34.48 8.68 -2.18
C SER A 80 34.46 10.19 -2.49
N GLY A 81 33.34 10.88 -2.25
CA GLY A 81 33.22 12.34 -2.39
C GLY A 81 32.99 13.02 -1.03
N THR A 82 33.93 13.88 -0.64
CA THR A 82 34.01 14.74 0.55
C THR A 82 32.72 15.02 1.36
N ALA A 83 32.84 14.80 2.68
CA ALA A 83 32.10 15.42 3.79
C ALA A 83 30.61 15.05 3.98
N ALA A 84 30.35 13.80 4.38
CA ALA A 84 29.63 13.45 5.61
C ALA A 84 29.46 11.93 5.64
N GLN A 85 30.16 11.30 6.58
CA GLN A 85 30.02 9.89 6.92
C GLN A 85 28.59 9.67 7.40
N ALA A 86 27.73 9.14 6.53
CA ALA A 86 26.40 8.68 6.90
C ALA A 86 26.37 7.17 6.72
N ASP A 87 26.11 6.47 7.82
CA ASP A 87 26.11 5.00 7.98
C ASP A 87 25.10 4.24 7.12
N GLY A 88 24.36 4.91 6.23
CA GLY A 88 23.38 4.25 5.38
C GLY A 88 23.99 3.80 4.06
N LYS A 89 24.50 2.56 4.02
CA LYS A 89 24.91 1.89 2.78
C LYS A 89 23.72 1.30 2.00
N PHE A 90 22.53 1.23 2.58
CA PHE A 90 21.42 0.52 1.97
C PHE A 90 20.46 1.44 1.24
N LEU A 91 20.13 1.09 0.00
CA LEU A 91 18.99 1.59 -0.75
C LEU A 91 17.80 0.66 -0.48
N THR A 92 16.82 1.18 0.25
CA THR A 92 15.61 0.45 0.71
C THR A 92 14.32 1.18 0.40
N LEU A 93 14.37 2.39 -0.18
CA LEU A 93 13.19 3.15 -0.54
C LEU A 93 12.44 2.47 -1.70
N ILE A 94 11.28 1.90 -1.39
CA ILE A 94 10.49 1.07 -2.33
C ILE A 94 9.56 1.97 -3.15
N PRO A 95 9.58 1.94 -4.50
CA PRO A 95 8.57 2.60 -5.32
C PRO A 95 7.26 1.79 -5.29
N LEU A 96 6.42 2.04 -4.29
CA LEU A 96 5.22 1.22 -4.00
C LEU A 96 4.24 1.15 -5.18
N GLY A 97 4.15 2.19 -6.00
CA GLY A 97 3.35 2.23 -7.22
C GLY A 97 3.82 1.23 -8.26
N LEU A 98 5.13 1.03 -8.39
CA LEU A 98 5.68 -0.02 -9.25
C LEU A 98 5.52 -1.41 -8.61
N THR A 99 5.59 -1.54 -7.27
CA THR A 99 5.32 -2.80 -6.55
C THR A 99 3.88 -3.30 -6.76
N LEU A 100 2.92 -2.39 -6.95
CA LEU A 100 1.53 -2.77 -7.22
C LEU A 100 1.39 -3.57 -8.53
N ILE A 101 2.30 -3.42 -9.49
CA ILE A 101 2.24 -4.11 -10.78
C ILE A 101 2.42 -5.63 -10.61
N PRO A 102 3.54 -6.15 -10.07
CA PRO A 102 3.67 -7.58 -9.81
C PRO A 102 2.60 -8.10 -8.84
N PHE A 103 2.18 -7.30 -7.85
CA PHE A 103 1.06 -7.65 -6.97
C PHE A 103 -0.25 -7.88 -7.73
N LEU A 104 -0.64 -6.96 -8.62
CA LEU A 104 -1.89 -7.06 -9.39
C LEU A 104 -1.85 -8.16 -10.46
N LEU A 105 -0.68 -8.37 -11.08
CA LEU A 105 -0.46 -9.51 -11.98
C LEU A 105 -0.63 -10.83 -11.22
N ALA A 106 -0.02 -10.94 -10.04
CA ALA A 106 -0.15 -12.11 -9.16
C ALA A 106 -1.60 -12.30 -8.69
N TRP A 107 -2.30 -11.22 -8.34
CA TRP A 107 -3.71 -11.24 -7.97
C TRP A 107 -4.61 -11.76 -9.09
N ARG A 108 -4.35 -11.32 -10.33
CA ARG A 108 -5.05 -11.84 -11.50
C ARG A 108 -4.74 -13.33 -11.74
N ALA A 109 -3.47 -13.72 -11.60
CA ALA A 109 -3.04 -15.12 -11.73
C ALA A 109 -3.70 -16.00 -10.65
N GLY A 110 -3.69 -15.58 -9.38
CA GLY A 110 -4.33 -16.28 -8.28
C GLY A 110 -5.83 -16.50 -8.49
N ARG A 111 -6.56 -15.49 -8.98
CA ARG A 111 -7.97 -15.66 -9.38
C ARG A 111 -8.16 -16.68 -10.51
N ARG A 112 -7.26 -16.69 -11.51
CA ARG A 112 -7.33 -17.64 -12.63
C ARG A 112 -7.05 -19.06 -12.17
N LEU A 113 -6.02 -19.26 -11.36
CA LEU A 113 -5.64 -20.57 -10.82
C LEU A 113 -6.75 -21.12 -9.90
N ALA A 114 -7.35 -20.28 -9.06
CA ALA A 114 -8.48 -20.67 -8.21
C ALA A 114 -9.74 -21.07 -9.00
N ARG A 115 -9.99 -20.50 -10.19
CA ARG A 115 -11.09 -20.96 -11.08
C ARG A 115 -10.79 -22.29 -11.77
N ALA A 116 -9.52 -22.54 -12.09
CA ALA A 116 -9.10 -23.71 -12.85
C ALA A 116 -8.81 -24.94 -11.97
N SER A 117 -8.61 -24.75 -10.67
CA SER A 117 -8.19 -25.82 -9.76
C SER A 117 -9.33 -26.23 -8.83
N TYR A 118 -9.39 -27.52 -8.50
CA TYR A 118 -10.15 -27.95 -7.35
C TYR A 118 -9.50 -27.43 -6.06
N THR A 119 -10.34 -27.14 -5.07
CA THR A 119 -10.01 -26.61 -3.75
C THR A 119 -8.76 -27.25 -3.13
N ASP A 120 -8.69 -28.59 -3.15
CA ASP A 120 -7.66 -29.36 -2.44
C ASP A 120 -6.32 -29.43 -3.19
N GLN A 121 -6.26 -28.91 -4.42
CA GLN A 121 -5.09 -29.00 -5.31
C GLN A 121 -4.50 -27.62 -5.66
N LEU A 122 -5.18 -26.52 -5.30
CA LEU A 122 -4.73 -25.16 -5.57
C LEU A 122 -3.32 -24.88 -5.00
N TRP A 123 -2.99 -25.47 -3.85
CA TRP A 123 -1.65 -25.33 -3.24
C TRP A 123 -0.52 -25.77 -4.17
N GLN A 124 -0.74 -26.74 -5.07
CA GLN A 124 0.28 -27.19 -6.04
C GLN A 124 0.60 -26.09 -7.05
N ALA A 125 -0.43 -25.39 -7.55
CA ALA A 125 -0.25 -24.27 -8.47
C ALA A 125 0.41 -23.07 -7.77
N LEU A 126 0.03 -22.79 -6.52
CA LEU A 126 0.65 -21.73 -5.72
C LEU A 126 2.13 -22.02 -5.43
N LEU A 127 2.47 -23.25 -5.01
CA LEU A 127 3.85 -23.63 -4.76
C LEU A 127 4.70 -23.57 -6.03
N GLY A 128 4.21 -24.11 -7.15
CA GLY A 128 4.90 -24.03 -8.44
C GLY A 128 5.18 -22.58 -8.86
N SER A 129 4.19 -21.70 -8.62
CA SER A 129 4.33 -20.26 -8.83
C SER A 129 5.41 -19.63 -7.95
N TRP A 130 5.34 -19.86 -6.64
CA TRP A 130 6.28 -19.27 -5.69
C TRP A 130 7.72 -19.74 -5.92
N VAL A 131 7.93 -21.02 -6.22
CA VAL A 131 9.27 -21.56 -6.53
C VAL A 131 9.86 -20.86 -7.75
N VAL A 132 9.09 -20.69 -8.83
CA VAL A 132 9.57 -20.01 -10.05
C VAL A 132 9.85 -18.52 -9.80
N TYR A 133 8.98 -17.83 -9.07
CA TYR A 133 9.21 -16.41 -8.77
C TYR A 133 10.42 -16.18 -7.87
N ALA A 134 10.61 -17.03 -6.86
CA ALA A 134 11.78 -17.01 -6.00
C ALA A 134 13.06 -17.25 -6.81
N ALA A 135 13.05 -18.27 -7.68
CA ALA A 135 14.18 -18.57 -8.56
C ALA A 135 14.50 -17.40 -9.49
N PHE A 136 13.49 -16.73 -10.04
CA PHE A 136 13.68 -15.54 -10.87
C PHE A 136 14.32 -14.38 -10.07
N GLY A 137 13.88 -14.15 -8.83
CA GLY A 137 14.48 -13.18 -7.93
C GLY A 137 15.94 -13.49 -7.59
N ALA A 138 16.23 -14.73 -7.21
CA ALA A 138 17.58 -15.19 -6.91
C ALA A 138 18.51 -15.11 -8.13
N ALA A 139 18.04 -15.53 -9.31
CA ALA A 139 18.79 -15.42 -10.56
C ALA A 139 19.09 -13.95 -10.91
N THR A 140 18.12 -13.06 -10.77
CA THR A 140 18.30 -11.62 -10.99
C THR A 140 19.33 -11.05 -10.04
N GLY A 141 19.25 -11.37 -8.74
CA GLY A 141 20.22 -10.94 -7.74
C GLY A 141 21.64 -11.47 -8.01
N PHE A 142 21.75 -12.72 -8.45
CA PHE A 142 23.04 -13.33 -8.78
C PHE A 142 23.69 -12.71 -10.03
N ILE A 143 22.90 -12.49 -11.08
CA ILE A 143 23.39 -11.94 -12.36
C ILE A 143 23.71 -10.44 -12.22
N CYS A 144 22.87 -9.68 -11.51
CA CYS A 144 22.89 -8.22 -11.53
C CYS A 144 23.72 -7.57 -10.41
N ARG A 145 24.27 -8.33 -9.45
CA ARG A 145 25.20 -7.80 -8.44
C ARG A 145 26.49 -7.27 -9.06
N THR A 146 27.07 -6.22 -8.47
CA THR A 146 28.34 -5.61 -8.91
C THR A 146 29.26 -5.37 -7.72
N ALA A 147 30.47 -4.85 -7.98
CA ALA A 147 31.37 -4.41 -6.91
C ALA A 147 30.76 -3.22 -6.13
N ASP A 148 30.03 -2.34 -6.82
CA ASP A 148 29.43 -1.12 -6.26
C ASP A 148 28.06 -1.34 -5.61
N VAL A 149 27.34 -2.39 -6.02
CA VAL A 149 26.00 -2.75 -5.55
C VAL A 149 25.99 -4.22 -5.15
N ALA A 150 26.14 -4.48 -3.86
CA ALA A 150 26.03 -5.80 -3.29
C ALA A 150 24.57 -6.17 -3.04
N ILE A 151 24.24 -7.44 -3.35
CA ILE A 151 22.89 -7.99 -3.25
C ILE A 151 22.96 -9.28 -2.45
N ASN A 152 22.22 -9.35 -1.34
CA ASN A 152 22.07 -10.58 -0.58
C ASN A 152 21.14 -11.55 -1.34
N LEU A 153 21.65 -12.72 -1.72
CA LEU A 153 20.89 -13.71 -2.49
C LEU A 153 19.68 -14.28 -1.72
N GLY A 154 19.75 -14.35 -0.39
CA GLY A 154 18.61 -14.75 0.45
C GLY A 154 17.48 -13.73 0.38
N TYR A 155 17.80 -12.44 0.38
CA TYR A 155 16.79 -11.39 0.18
C TYR A 155 16.26 -11.37 -1.24
N ALA A 156 17.12 -11.53 -2.25
CA ALA A 156 16.69 -11.62 -3.65
C ALA A 156 15.78 -12.84 -3.92
N LEU A 157 15.96 -13.93 -3.16
CA LEU A 157 15.11 -15.12 -3.23
C LEU A 157 13.74 -14.90 -2.55
N LEU A 158 13.72 -14.32 -1.34
CA LEU A 158 12.54 -14.34 -0.45
C LEU A 158 11.71 -13.05 -0.50
N VAL A 159 12.34 -11.88 -0.62
CA VAL A 159 11.63 -10.60 -0.53
C VAL A 159 10.67 -10.39 -1.71
N PRO A 160 11.03 -10.71 -2.98
CA PRO A 160 10.07 -10.62 -4.10
C PRO A 160 8.82 -11.48 -3.92
N LEU A 161 8.91 -12.58 -3.16
CA LEU A 161 7.75 -13.40 -2.85
C LEU A 161 6.72 -12.66 -2.00
N VAL A 162 7.11 -11.69 -1.18
CA VAL A 162 6.18 -11.04 -0.24
C VAL A 162 5.04 -10.34 -0.99
N PRO A 163 5.28 -9.32 -1.84
CA PRO A 163 4.19 -8.67 -2.58
C PRO A 163 3.54 -9.64 -3.60
N TYR A 164 4.32 -10.52 -4.22
CA TYR A 164 3.81 -11.45 -5.23
C TYR A 164 2.86 -12.50 -4.65
N ALA A 165 3.29 -13.23 -3.61
CA ALA A 165 2.48 -14.25 -2.95
C ALA A 165 1.27 -13.64 -2.26
N LEU A 166 1.39 -12.45 -1.65
CA LEU A 166 0.24 -11.73 -1.11
C LEU A 166 -0.79 -11.42 -2.19
N GLY A 167 -0.37 -10.87 -3.34
CA GLY A 167 -1.26 -10.63 -4.46
C GLY A 167 -1.98 -11.90 -4.91
N MET A 168 -1.22 -12.98 -5.11
CA MET A 168 -1.75 -14.27 -5.53
C MET A 168 -2.74 -14.87 -4.54
N VAL A 169 -2.44 -14.86 -3.24
CA VAL A 169 -3.33 -15.38 -2.18
C VAL A 169 -4.59 -14.52 -2.06
N VAL A 170 -4.47 -13.19 -2.09
CA VAL A 170 -5.64 -12.29 -2.08
C VAL A 170 -6.54 -12.54 -3.29
N GLY A 171 -5.93 -12.76 -4.47
CA GLY A 171 -6.64 -13.10 -5.70
C GLY A 171 -7.38 -14.42 -5.57
N ALA A 172 -6.67 -15.47 -5.18
CA ALA A 172 -7.24 -16.80 -4.98
C ALA A 172 -8.37 -16.78 -3.93
N ARG A 173 -8.18 -16.10 -2.81
CA ARG A 173 -9.18 -15.96 -1.74
C ARG A 173 -10.45 -15.26 -2.23
N ARG A 174 -10.31 -14.18 -3.00
CA ARG A 174 -11.46 -13.45 -3.54
C ARG A 174 -12.33 -14.35 -4.43
N GLU A 175 -11.71 -15.26 -5.16
CA GLU A 175 -12.42 -16.21 -6.02
C GLU A 175 -13.02 -17.39 -5.23
N ALA A 176 -12.25 -17.95 -4.29
CA ALA A 176 -12.68 -19.12 -3.51
C ALA A 176 -13.80 -18.79 -2.51
N GLY A 177 -13.86 -17.54 -2.03
CA GLY A 177 -14.89 -17.05 -1.11
C GLY A 177 -14.70 -17.44 0.36
N SER A 178 -13.84 -18.41 0.67
CA SER A 178 -13.51 -18.78 2.06
C SER A 178 -12.04 -19.20 2.21
N TRP A 179 -11.51 -19.04 3.43
CA TRP A 179 -10.19 -19.57 3.80
C TRP A 179 -10.20 -21.10 3.93
N SER A 180 -11.35 -21.69 4.26
CA SER A 180 -11.50 -23.15 4.31
C SER A 180 -11.23 -23.80 2.96
N ARG A 181 -11.58 -23.11 1.89
CA ARG A 181 -11.30 -23.55 0.51
C ARG A 181 -9.86 -23.29 0.05
N LEU A 182 -9.06 -22.52 0.78
CA LEU A 182 -7.66 -22.26 0.41
C LEU A 182 -6.66 -23.09 1.21
N ILE A 183 -6.96 -23.33 2.50
CA ILE A 183 -6.02 -23.94 3.47
C ILE A 183 -6.57 -25.27 4.01
N GLY A 184 -7.78 -25.69 3.61
CA GLY A 184 -8.43 -26.89 4.15
C GLY A 184 -8.83 -26.78 5.63
N VAL A 185 -8.83 -25.56 6.18
CA VAL A 185 -9.23 -25.30 7.56
C VAL A 185 -10.70 -24.91 7.55
N ASP A 186 -11.60 -25.82 7.96
CA ASP A 186 -13.01 -25.48 8.16
C ASP A 186 -13.16 -24.43 9.27
N ALA A 187 -13.04 -23.16 8.88
CA ALA A 187 -13.26 -22.02 9.75
C ALA A 187 -14.65 -22.09 10.40
N VAL A 188 -15.62 -22.71 9.72
CA VAL A 188 -16.96 -22.99 10.24
C VAL A 188 -16.91 -23.99 11.40
N ASP A 189 -16.14 -25.08 11.30
CA ASP A 189 -15.95 -26.06 12.38
C ASP A 189 -15.11 -25.51 13.53
N TRP A 190 -14.16 -24.63 13.26
CA TRP A 190 -13.39 -23.95 14.29
C TRP A 190 -14.24 -22.93 15.07
N ILE A 191 -15.09 -22.17 14.37
CA ILE A 191 -16.02 -21.20 14.96
C ILE A 191 -17.18 -21.91 15.69
N SER A 192 -17.65 -23.06 15.22
CA SER A 192 -18.71 -23.84 15.88
C SER A 192 -18.26 -24.42 17.24
N ARG A 193 -16.96 -24.68 17.40
CA ARG A 193 -16.35 -25.13 18.67
C ARG A 193 -16.04 -24.00 19.66
N THR A 194 -16.23 -22.74 19.25
CA THR A 194 -15.89 -21.57 20.05
C THR A 194 -17.11 -21.07 20.84
N SER A 195 -16.91 -20.69 22.11
CA SER A 195 -18.00 -20.24 22.99
C SER A 195 -18.72 -18.98 22.45
N GLN A 196 -20.01 -18.83 22.76
CA GLN A 196 -20.85 -17.73 22.29
C GLN A 196 -20.25 -16.34 22.60
N HIS A 197 -19.67 -16.16 23.79
CA HIS A 197 -19.00 -14.92 24.20
C HIS A 197 -17.76 -14.61 23.34
N SER A 198 -16.99 -15.62 22.96
CA SER A 198 -15.81 -15.43 22.10
C SER A 198 -16.19 -15.12 20.66
N ARG A 199 -17.31 -15.67 20.16
CA ARG A 199 -17.84 -15.33 18.82
C ARG A 199 -18.30 -13.87 18.76
N TRP A 200 -18.97 -13.44 19.82
CA TRP A 200 -19.52 -12.09 19.98
C TRP A 200 -18.43 -11.02 20.13
N ALA A 201 -17.38 -11.30 20.92
CA ALA A 201 -16.19 -10.45 20.98
C ALA A 201 -15.43 -10.43 19.64
N GLY A 202 -15.32 -11.59 18.97
CA GLY A 202 -14.64 -11.71 17.68
C GLY A 202 -15.34 -10.93 16.55
N SER A 203 -16.67 -11.00 16.46
CA SER A 203 -17.44 -10.23 15.47
C SER A 203 -17.33 -8.73 15.72
N TYR A 204 -17.41 -8.29 16.98
CA TYR A 204 -17.23 -6.89 17.35
C TYR A 204 -15.84 -6.37 16.97
N LEU A 205 -14.78 -7.10 17.33
CA LEU A 205 -13.40 -6.74 16.96
C LEU A 205 -13.20 -6.74 15.44
N ALA A 206 -13.80 -7.68 14.71
CA ALA A 206 -13.75 -7.70 13.25
C ALA A 206 -14.47 -6.49 12.63
N SER A 207 -15.63 -6.09 13.15
CA SER A 207 -16.34 -4.90 12.70
C SER A 207 -15.58 -3.61 13.04
N ALA A 208 -14.96 -3.53 14.22
CA ALA A 208 -14.10 -2.40 14.59
C ALA A 208 -12.85 -2.32 13.69
N ALA A 209 -12.24 -3.46 13.36
CA ALA A 209 -11.11 -3.52 12.42
C ALA A 209 -11.52 -3.09 11.00
N LYS A 210 -12.71 -3.49 10.53
CA LYS A 210 -13.26 -3.03 9.23
C LYS A 210 -13.51 -1.53 9.24
N ALA A 211 -14.06 -0.98 10.33
CA ALA A 211 -14.24 0.47 10.46
C ALA A 211 -12.89 1.22 10.47
N GLY A 212 -11.88 0.70 11.17
CA GLY A 212 -10.51 1.23 11.10
C GLY A 212 -9.94 1.19 9.67
N PHE A 213 -10.21 0.12 8.91
CA PHE A 213 -9.84 0.05 7.49
C PHE A 213 -10.58 1.10 6.64
N VAL A 214 -11.87 1.31 6.86
CA VAL A 214 -12.66 2.37 6.20
C VAL A 214 -12.09 3.76 6.51
N ALA A 215 -11.68 4.01 7.76
CA ALA A 215 -11.04 5.26 8.15
C ALA A 215 -9.74 5.49 7.36
N ILE A 216 -8.86 4.48 7.29
CA ILE A 216 -7.58 4.62 6.57
C ILE A 216 -7.76 4.79 5.08
N VAL A 217 -8.68 4.05 4.45
CA VAL A 217 -8.99 4.25 3.03
C VAL A 217 -9.52 5.66 2.77
N SER A 218 -10.39 6.17 3.64
CA SER A 218 -10.93 7.53 3.55
C SER A 218 -9.84 8.58 3.75
N ALA A 219 -8.96 8.40 4.74
CA ALA A 219 -7.85 9.30 5.03
C ALA A 219 -6.84 9.34 3.88
N LEU A 220 -6.48 8.18 3.30
CA LEU A 220 -5.61 8.10 2.13
C LEU A 220 -6.23 8.75 0.89
N ALA A 221 -7.55 8.60 0.69
CA ALA A 221 -8.24 9.27 -0.41
C ALA A 221 -8.21 10.79 -0.26
N LEU A 222 -8.47 11.31 0.94
CA LEU A 222 -8.38 12.74 1.25
C LEU A 222 -6.94 13.25 1.14
N ALA A 223 -5.95 12.50 1.64
CA ALA A 223 -4.53 12.82 1.50
C ALA A 223 -4.10 12.85 0.03
N SER A 224 -4.60 11.92 -0.79
CA SER A 224 -4.36 11.91 -2.25
C SER A 224 -4.94 13.13 -2.94
N ALA A 225 -6.16 13.54 -2.56
CA ALA A 225 -6.79 14.74 -3.10
C ALA A 225 -6.01 16.01 -2.72
N LEU A 226 -5.55 16.10 -1.47
CA LEU A 226 -4.72 17.21 -1.01
C LEU A 226 -3.36 17.25 -1.70
N LEU A 227 -2.71 16.10 -1.88
CA LEU A 227 -1.48 16.00 -2.66
C LEU A 227 -1.69 16.47 -4.11
N ALA A 228 -2.81 16.10 -4.74
CA ALA A 228 -3.12 16.56 -6.09
C ALA A 228 -3.34 18.08 -6.17
N VAL A 229 -4.03 18.65 -5.17
CA VAL A 229 -4.21 20.11 -5.06
C VAL A 229 -2.86 20.81 -4.83
N ASP A 230 -2.01 20.26 -3.98
CA ASP A 230 -0.68 20.79 -3.69
C ASP A 230 0.21 20.81 -4.93
N LEU A 231 0.24 19.71 -5.69
CA LEU A 231 0.96 19.62 -6.96
C LEU A 231 0.41 20.59 -8.01
N PHE A 232 -0.90 20.83 -8.01
CA PHE A 232 -1.53 21.80 -8.91
C PHE A 232 -1.15 23.24 -8.55
N ILE A 233 -1.16 23.60 -7.27
CA ILE A 233 -0.76 24.92 -6.79
C ILE A 233 0.72 25.18 -7.09
N HIS A 234 1.59 24.20 -6.85
CA HIS A 234 3.03 24.30 -7.04
C HIS A 234 3.51 23.85 -8.44
N TRP A 235 2.61 23.71 -9.40
CA TRP A 235 2.91 23.18 -10.74
C TRP A 235 4.08 23.91 -11.42
N ASN A 236 4.15 25.24 -11.28
CA ASN A 236 5.23 26.04 -11.87
C ASN A 236 6.61 25.68 -11.31
N LEU A 237 6.72 25.34 -10.01
CA LEU A 237 7.99 24.92 -9.41
C LEU A 237 8.39 23.53 -9.89
N VAL A 238 7.42 22.62 -10.02
CA VAL A 238 7.63 21.27 -10.56
C VAL A 238 8.16 21.36 -12.00
N VAL A 239 7.54 22.20 -12.84
CA VAL A 239 7.99 22.44 -14.23
C VAL A 239 9.38 23.06 -14.26
N ALA A 240 9.67 24.05 -13.41
CA ALA A 240 10.98 24.68 -13.35
C ALA A 240 12.11 23.67 -13.02
N VAL A 241 11.84 22.68 -12.16
CA VAL A 241 12.81 21.60 -11.89
C VAL A 241 12.95 20.66 -13.09
N TYR A 242 11.86 20.34 -13.80
CA TYR A 242 11.93 19.59 -15.06
C TYR A 242 12.77 20.30 -16.13
N GLU A 243 12.57 21.60 -16.30
CA GLU A 243 13.34 22.42 -17.26
C GLU A 243 14.81 22.54 -16.86
N ALA A 244 15.09 22.71 -15.57
CA ALA A 244 16.47 22.80 -15.06
C ALA A 244 17.25 21.48 -15.22
N LEU A 245 16.57 20.34 -15.16
CA LEU A 245 17.17 19.02 -15.43
C LEU A 245 17.42 18.78 -16.92
N ASP A 246 16.69 19.48 -17.80
CA ASP A 246 16.68 19.32 -19.25
C ASP A 246 16.76 17.84 -19.72
N PRO A 247 15.85 16.96 -19.27
CA PRO A 247 15.96 15.53 -19.53
C PRO A 247 15.54 15.12 -20.96
N GLY A 248 15.14 16.09 -21.79
CA GLY A 248 14.45 15.84 -23.06
C GLY A 248 13.12 15.10 -22.88
N THR A 249 12.43 14.80 -24.00
CA THR A 249 11.09 14.19 -23.96
C THR A 249 11.09 12.78 -23.37
N VAL A 250 12.07 11.95 -23.74
CA VAL A 250 12.13 10.54 -23.29
C VAL A 250 12.61 10.42 -21.85
N GLY A 251 13.64 11.19 -21.46
CA GLY A 251 14.07 11.27 -20.07
C GLY A 251 12.99 11.87 -19.17
N GLY A 252 12.29 12.91 -19.63
CA GLY A 252 11.14 13.48 -18.95
C GLY A 252 10.03 12.46 -18.72
N ALA A 253 9.68 11.67 -19.73
CA ALA A 253 8.70 10.59 -19.59
C ALA A 253 9.14 9.50 -18.59
N ALA A 254 10.41 9.08 -18.64
CA ALA A 254 10.96 8.10 -17.69
C ALA A 254 10.97 8.63 -16.25
N LEU A 255 11.32 9.91 -16.04
CA LEU A 255 11.23 10.59 -14.75
C LEU A 255 9.77 10.64 -14.24
N THR A 256 8.82 10.94 -15.12
CA THR A 256 7.39 10.90 -14.77
C THR A 256 6.95 9.50 -14.34
N VAL A 257 7.35 8.46 -15.07
CA VAL A 257 7.05 7.06 -14.71
C VAL A 257 7.65 6.70 -13.35
N ALA A 258 8.89 7.12 -13.08
CA ALA A 258 9.53 6.91 -11.78
C ALA A 258 8.75 7.61 -10.65
N GLN A 259 8.34 8.87 -10.84
CA GLN A 259 7.56 9.61 -9.84
C GLN A 259 6.16 9.02 -9.61
N LEU A 260 5.49 8.55 -10.66
CA LEU A 260 4.24 7.79 -10.53
C LEU A 260 4.45 6.50 -9.73
N GLY A 261 5.62 5.88 -9.89
CA GLY A 261 6.08 4.75 -9.08
C GLY A 261 6.17 5.04 -7.58
N TYR A 262 6.46 6.28 -7.18
CA TYR A 262 6.50 6.72 -5.79
C TYR A 262 5.20 7.39 -5.32
N LEU A 263 4.18 7.52 -6.18
CA LEU A 263 2.95 8.22 -5.83
C LEU A 263 2.27 7.64 -4.57
N PRO A 264 2.18 6.31 -4.36
CA PRO A 264 1.62 5.80 -3.11
C PRO A 264 2.46 6.15 -1.88
N ASN A 265 3.79 6.24 -2.00
CA ASN A 265 4.65 6.71 -0.92
C ASN A 265 4.31 8.17 -0.57
N LEU A 266 4.19 9.02 -1.60
CA LEU A 266 3.85 10.44 -1.42
C LEU A 266 2.46 10.63 -0.81
N VAL A 267 1.49 9.77 -1.11
CA VAL A 267 0.17 9.79 -0.45
C VAL A 267 0.30 9.46 1.05
N VAL A 268 1.16 8.52 1.43
CA VAL A 268 1.43 8.22 2.85
C VAL A 268 2.19 9.37 3.51
N PHE A 269 3.07 10.08 2.78
CA PHE A 269 3.76 11.26 3.29
C PHE A 269 2.78 12.41 3.50
N ALA A 270 1.84 12.60 2.56
CA ALA A 270 0.73 13.53 2.71
C ALA A 270 -0.16 13.16 3.89
N LEU A 271 -0.46 11.88 4.12
CA LEU A 271 -1.20 11.41 5.30
C LEU A 271 -0.48 11.79 6.60
N ALA A 272 0.84 11.59 6.66
CA ALA A 272 1.64 11.98 7.82
C ALA A 272 1.73 13.51 7.99
N TRP A 273 1.73 14.26 6.89
CA TRP A 273 1.67 15.71 6.95
C TRP A 273 0.32 16.18 7.51
N ILE A 274 -0.81 15.68 6.98
CA ILE A 274 -2.14 16.10 7.46
C ILE A 274 -2.43 15.64 8.88
N SER A 275 -1.85 14.53 9.37
CA SER A 275 -1.98 14.10 10.77
C SER A 275 -1.11 14.89 11.75
N GLY A 276 -0.29 15.82 11.25
CA GLY A 276 0.63 16.61 12.07
C GLY A 276 1.89 15.88 12.51
N SER A 277 2.03 14.57 12.27
CA SER A 277 3.27 13.83 12.60
C SER A 277 4.46 14.23 11.73
N GLY A 278 4.16 14.65 10.49
CA GLY A 278 5.15 15.03 9.50
C GLY A 278 5.97 13.86 8.95
N PHE A 279 6.92 14.19 8.08
CA PHE A 279 7.85 13.23 7.48
C PHE A 279 9.24 13.84 7.27
N ALA A 280 10.26 12.99 7.10
CA ALA A 280 11.62 13.42 6.82
C ALA A 280 11.97 13.27 5.33
N VAL A 281 12.78 14.17 4.81
CA VAL A 281 13.45 14.07 3.50
C VAL A 281 14.96 14.14 3.72
N GLY A 282 15.47 13.14 4.46
CA GLY A 282 16.84 13.04 4.91
C GLY A 282 17.03 13.35 6.40
N VAL A 283 18.17 12.93 6.94
CA VAL A 283 18.52 13.06 8.35
C VAL A 283 18.53 14.53 8.78
N GLY A 284 17.82 14.80 9.87
CA GLY A 284 17.69 16.13 10.47
C GLY A 284 16.69 17.05 9.76
N SER A 285 15.86 16.52 8.87
CA SER A 285 14.78 17.27 8.24
C SER A 285 13.40 16.86 8.77
N GLN A 286 12.47 17.81 8.77
CA GLN A 286 11.08 17.60 9.14
C GLN A 286 10.18 18.45 8.24
N VAL A 287 9.19 17.82 7.63
CA VAL A 287 8.15 18.48 6.85
C VAL A 287 6.83 18.22 7.55
N GLY A 288 6.16 19.27 8.01
CA GLY A 288 4.89 19.17 8.73
C GLY A 288 4.08 20.46 8.68
N PRO A 289 2.79 20.40 9.05
CA PRO A 289 1.90 21.55 9.03
C PRO A 289 2.24 22.58 10.11
N LEU A 290 2.90 22.14 11.20
CA LEU A 290 3.33 22.98 12.31
C LEU A 290 4.71 23.60 12.07
N GLY A 291 5.40 23.19 11.00
CA GLY A 291 6.73 23.69 10.66
C GLY A 291 7.42 22.78 9.65
N THR A 292 8.12 23.42 8.71
CA THR A 292 8.98 22.75 7.74
C THR A 292 10.41 23.22 7.93
N ALA A 293 11.31 22.29 8.24
CA ALA A 293 12.74 22.48 8.35
C ALA A 293 13.43 21.42 7.49
N VAL A 294 13.80 21.79 6.27
CA VAL A 294 14.48 20.89 5.32
C VAL A 294 15.83 21.47 4.90
N GLY A 295 16.79 20.57 4.67
CA GLY A 295 18.04 20.94 4.00
C GLY A 295 17.85 21.08 2.49
N PRO A 296 18.94 21.21 1.72
CA PRO A 296 18.88 21.18 0.26
C PRO A 296 18.17 19.90 -0.22
N LEU A 297 17.08 20.07 -0.97
CA LEU A 297 16.32 18.97 -1.54
C LEU A 297 17.00 18.48 -2.82
N PRO A 298 16.99 17.16 -3.10
CA PRO A 298 17.45 16.66 -4.39
C PRO A 298 16.55 17.19 -5.50
N SER A 299 17.10 17.36 -6.70
CA SER A 299 16.40 17.84 -7.90
C SER A 299 15.41 16.79 -8.44
N ILE A 300 14.41 16.42 -7.63
CA ILE A 300 13.29 15.56 -8.01
C ILE A 300 12.07 16.47 -8.15
N PRO A 301 11.46 16.59 -9.35
CA PRO A 301 10.43 17.60 -9.60
C PRO A 301 9.28 17.63 -8.59
N VAL A 302 8.76 16.47 -8.19
CA VAL A 302 7.65 16.36 -7.24
C VAL A 302 7.98 16.92 -5.85
N LEU A 303 9.25 16.92 -5.44
CA LEU A 303 9.67 17.48 -4.15
C LEU A 303 9.66 19.01 -4.15
N ALA A 304 9.62 19.65 -5.33
CA ALA A 304 9.49 21.10 -5.42
C ALA A 304 8.14 21.62 -4.91
N ALA A 305 7.14 20.74 -4.82
CA ALA A 305 5.83 21.05 -4.25
C ALA A 305 5.82 21.03 -2.71
N ILE A 306 6.90 20.59 -2.05
CA ILE A 306 6.96 20.61 -0.58
C ILE A 306 6.72 22.05 -0.09
N PRO A 307 5.70 22.28 0.74
CA PRO A 307 5.38 23.61 1.23
C PRO A 307 6.56 24.21 2.00
N SER A 308 7.10 25.32 1.50
CA SER A 308 8.21 26.07 2.11
C SER A 308 7.76 27.50 2.44
N GLY A 309 7.94 27.93 3.69
CA GLY A 309 7.52 29.24 4.18
C GLY A 309 6.51 29.17 5.35
N PRO A 310 6.03 30.32 5.83
CA PRO A 310 5.02 30.39 6.89
C PRO A 310 3.66 29.87 6.38
N LEU A 311 3.09 28.90 7.09
CA LEU A 311 1.85 28.22 6.73
C LEU A 311 0.76 28.52 7.77
N ASP A 312 0.24 29.74 7.76
CA ASP A 312 -0.65 30.26 8.81
C ASP A 312 -1.91 29.41 9.05
N TYR A 313 -2.37 28.66 8.03
CA TYR A 313 -3.57 27.82 8.09
C TYR A 313 -3.30 26.32 7.93
N ALA A 314 -2.04 25.87 7.92
CA ALA A 314 -1.74 24.45 7.72
C ALA A 314 -2.29 23.56 8.86
N PHE A 315 -2.54 24.12 10.04
CA PHE A 315 -3.18 23.38 11.14
C PHE A 315 -4.60 22.88 10.80
N VAL A 316 -5.29 23.49 9.83
CA VAL A 316 -6.62 23.04 9.37
C VAL A 316 -6.53 21.63 8.77
N ALA A 317 -5.37 21.23 8.25
CA ALA A 317 -5.16 19.91 7.70
C ALA A 317 -5.34 18.77 8.74
N LEU A 318 -5.13 19.05 10.04
CA LEU A 318 -5.33 18.08 11.13
C LEU A 318 -6.80 17.66 11.30
N VAL A 319 -7.74 18.42 10.71
CA VAL A 319 -9.15 18.02 10.69
C VAL A 319 -9.39 16.83 9.76
N VAL A 320 -8.52 16.60 8.78
CA VAL A 320 -8.77 15.64 7.70
C VAL A 320 -8.79 14.18 8.19
N PRO A 321 -7.83 13.69 9.00
CA PRO A 321 -7.92 12.34 9.57
C PRO A 321 -9.10 12.18 10.54
N VAL A 322 -9.52 13.25 11.23
CA VAL A 322 -10.71 13.25 12.08
C VAL A 322 -11.97 13.04 11.23
N LEU A 323 -12.11 13.71 10.09
CA LEU A 323 -13.24 13.50 9.17
C LEU A 323 -13.27 12.07 8.63
N ALA A 324 -12.12 11.47 8.36
CA ALA A 324 -12.03 10.06 7.99
C ALA A 324 -12.53 9.14 9.12
N GLY A 325 -12.22 9.47 10.38
CA GLY A 325 -12.78 8.81 11.56
C GLY A 325 -14.31 8.97 11.67
N VAL A 326 -14.84 10.16 11.38
CA VAL A 326 -16.29 10.42 11.36
C VAL A 326 -16.99 9.51 10.36
N LEU A 327 -16.44 9.38 9.15
CA LEU A 327 -16.95 8.46 8.13
C LEU A 327 -16.93 7.00 8.58
N ALA A 328 -15.88 6.59 9.29
CA ALA A 328 -15.77 5.24 9.83
C ALA A 328 -16.77 4.97 10.98
N GLY A 329 -16.98 5.93 11.88
CA GLY A 329 -17.99 5.83 12.94
C GLY A 329 -19.40 5.76 12.37
N TRP A 330 -19.69 6.57 11.35
CA TRP A 330 -20.96 6.52 10.61
C TRP A 330 -21.16 5.20 9.86
N TRP A 331 -20.10 4.68 9.21
CA TRP A 331 -20.15 3.36 8.57
C TRP A 331 -20.40 2.24 9.59
N PHE A 332 -19.73 2.29 10.75
CA PHE A 332 -19.92 1.30 11.81
C PHE A 332 -21.35 1.35 12.38
N LEU A 333 -21.98 2.52 12.47
CA LEU A 333 -23.38 2.59 12.91
C LEU A 333 -24.33 1.84 11.97
N ARG A 334 -24.06 1.85 10.67
CA ARG A 334 -24.89 1.22 9.63
C ARG A 334 -24.69 -0.27 9.50
N GLU A 335 -23.44 -0.70 9.51
CA GLU A 335 -23.03 -2.05 9.15
C GLU A 335 -22.49 -2.84 10.35
N GLY A 336 -22.08 -2.14 11.41
CA GLY A 336 -21.46 -2.72 12.59
C GLY A 336 -22.48 -3.12 13.65
N GLU A 337 -22.36 -4.35 14.12
CA GLU A 337 -23.10 -4.82 15.29
C GLU A 337 -22.36 -4.38 16.56
N ASN A 338 -22.90 -3.38 17.27
CA ASN A 338 -22.35 -2.91 18.56
C ASN A 338 -22.77 -3.83 19.71
N HIS A 339 -22.28 -5.05 19.63
CA HIS A 339 -22.40 -6.05 20.67
C HIS A 339 -21.94 -5.49 22.03
N PHE A 340 -20.79 -4.80 22.10
CA PHE A 340 -20.30 -4.29 23.40
C PHE A 340 -21.32 -3.40 24.14
N ASP A 341 -22.05 -2.53 23.43
CA ASP A 341 -23.13 -1.74 24.01
C ASP A 341 -24.29 -2.61 24.54
N GLU A 342 -24.67 -3.64 23.78
CA GLU A 342 -25.75 -4.58 24.15
C GLU A 342 -25.47 -5.23 25.52
N TRP A 343 -24.27 -5.78 25.73
CA TRP A 343 -23.89 -6.40 27.02
C TRP A 343 -23.79 -5.40 28.16
N LEU A 344 -23.25 -4.20 27.90
CA LEU A 344 -23.20 -3.13 28.89
C LEU A 344 -24.61 -2.75 29.34
N SER A 345 -25.54 -2.66 28.38
CA SER A 345 -26.93 -2.30 28.65
C SER A 345 -27.72 -3.36 29.42
N ILE A 346 -27.35 -4.64 29.26
CA ILE A 346 -27.92 -5.75 30.05
C ILE A 346 -27.44 -5.68 31.50
N LYS A 347 -26.18 -5.31 31.74
CA LYS A 347 -25.58 -5.26 33.09
C LYS A 347 -25.85 -3.96 33.85
N ILE A 348 -25.90 -2.83 33.16
CA ILE A 348 -25.96 -1.50 33.76
C ILE A 348 -27.18 -0.76 33.23
N ARG A 349 -28.12 -0.41 34.11
CA ARG A 349 -29.36 0.30 33.76
C ARG A 349 -29.18 1.83 33.64
N ALA A 350 -28.04 2.28 33.15
CA ALA A 350 -27.72 3.71 32.96
C ALA A 350 -27.31 3.97 31.51
N ARG A 351 -28.30 4.27 30.65
CA ARG A 351 -28.08 4.40 29.19
C ARG A 351 -27.08 5.49 28.80
N TRP A 352 -27.03 6.59 29.54
CA TRP A 352 -26.05 7.67 29.31
C TRP A 352 -24.62 7.17 29.51
N PHE A 353 -24.39 6.32 30.52
CA PHE A 353 -23.07 5.75 30.81
C PHE A 353 -22.71 4.65 29.82
N THR A 354 -23.64 3.73 29.53
CA THR A 354 -23.36 2.61 28.62
C THR A 354 -23.07 3.10 27.20
N ALA A 355 -23.84 4.06 26.70
CA ALA A 355 -23.62 4.65 25.38
C ALA A 355 -22.29 5.41 25.31
N THR A 356 -21.94 6.18 26.35
CA THR A 356 -20.66 6.90 26.37
C THR A 356 -19.48 5.93 26.46
N ALA A 357 -19.57 4.92 27.32
CA ALA A 357 -18.51 3.93 27.46
C ALA A 357 -18.33 3.08 26.19
N SER A 358 -19.42 2.65 25.56
CA SER A 358 -19.37 1.84 24.35
C SER A 358 -18.80 2.60 23.15
N THR A 359 -19.17 3.88 23.01
CA THR A 359 -18.63 4.76 21.95
C THR A 359 -17.15 5.06 22.12
N LEU A 360 -16.70 5.33 23.35
CA LEU A 360 -15.28 5.54 23.63
C LEU A 360 -14.45 4.27 23.36
N VAL A 361 -14.95 3.09 23.74
CA VAL A 361 -14.28 1.81 23.45
C VAL A 361 -14.24 1.54 21.94
N LEU A 362 -15.33 1.82 21.22
CA LEU A 362 -15.36 1.74 19.77
C LEU A 362 -14.31 2.66 19.13
N GLY A 363 -14.24 3.92 19.55
CA GLY A 363 -13.23 4.89 19.10
C GLY A 363 -11.80 4.41 19.36
N ALA A 364 -11.54 3.87 20.54
CA ALA A 364 -10.21 3.33 20.88
C ALA A 364 -9.82 2.12 20.01
N LEU A 365 -10.73 1.16 19.80
CA LEU A 365 -10.45 -0.04 19.01
C LEU A 365 -10.29 0.25 17.52
N THR A 366 -11.17 1.11 16.98
CA THR A 366 -11.11 1.54 15.57
C THR A 366 -9.89 2.42 15.30
N GLY A 367 -9.59 3.36 16.20
CA GLY A 367 -8.37 4.17 16.19
C GLY A 367 -7.12 3.30 16.26
N LEU A 368 -7.07 2.31 17.15
CA LEU A 368 -5.95 1.37 17.23
C LEU A 368 -5.78 0.59 15.92
N ALA A 369 -6.86 0.07 15.34
CA ALA A 369 -6.80 -0.64 14.07
C ALA A 369 -6.29 0.26 12.94
N ALA A 370 -6.77 1.51 12.86
CA ALA A 370 -6.31 2.50 11.89
C ALA A 370 -4.83 2.87 12.10
N GLY A 371 -4.41 3.11 13.34
CA GLY A 371 -3.02 3.39 13.69
C GLY A 371 -2.08 2.26 13.31
N LEU A 372 -2.43 1.01 13.61
CA LEU A 372 -1.62 -0.17 13.24
C LEU A 372 -1.47 -0.31 11.72
N LEU A 373 -2.55 -0.08 10.96
CA LEU A 373 -2.48 -0.03 9.49
C LEU A 373 -1.57 1.10 9.00
N THR A 374 -1.65 2.27 9.65
CA THR A 374 -0.81 3.43 9.33
C THR A 374 0.66 3.16 9.61
N VAL A 375 1.00 2.49 10.72
CA VAL A 375 2.38 2.06 11.02
C VAL A 375 2.91 1.19 9.88
N ALA A 376 2.13 0.21 9.42
CA ALA A 376 2.54 -0.65 8.31
C ALA A 376 2.74 0.13 7.00
N LEU A 377 1.83 1.05 6.69
CA LEU A 377 1.92 1.89 5.49
C LEU A 377 3.11 2.85 5.54
N ALA A 378 3.33 3.51 6.68
CA ALA A 378 4.46 4.42 6.90
C ALA A 378 5.80 3.69 6.83
N TRP A 379 5.88 2.47 7.39
CA TRP A 379 7.07 1.63 7.31
C TRP A 379 7.37 1.19 5.87
N LEU A 380 6.35 0.84 5.09
CA LEU A 380 6.51 0.48 3.67
C LEU A 380 6.83 1.69 2.78
N ALA A 381 6.30 2.86 3.11
CA ALA A 381 6.49 4.08 2.32
C ALA A 381 7.84 4.74 2.58
N GLY A 382 8.38 4.59 3.79
CA GLY A 382 9.69 5.12 4.19
C GLY A 382 10.86 4.22 3.80
N GLY A 383 12.07 4.77 3.82
CA GLY A 383 13.29 4.03 3.53
C GLY A 383 14.51 4.92 3.41
N SER A 384 15.60 4.32 2.91
CA SER A 384 16.88 4.98 2.68
C SER A 384 17.16 5.02 1.17
N ALA A 385 17.66 6.14 0.68
CA ALA A 385 18.28 6.23 -0.65
C ALA A 385 19.75 5.76 -0.63
N GLY A 386 20.36 5.60 0.55
CA GLY A 386 21.72 5.09 0.71
C GLY A 386 22.83 6.09 0.36
N ILE A 387 22.51 7.39 0.27
CA ILE A 387 23.44 8.43 -0.19
C ILE A 387 23.41 9.63 0.76
N GLY A 388 24.56 9.97 1.35
CA GLY A 388 24.71 11.15 2.21
C GLY A 388 23.64 11.22 3.30
N ARG A 389 22.95 12.36 3.43
CA ARG A 389 21.87 12.52 4.42
C ARG A 389 20.57 11.81 4.06
N LEU A 390 20.41 11.30 2.84
CA LEU A 390 19.16 10.72 2.33
C LEU A 390 18.98 9.27 2.80
N THR A 391 19.30 8.98 4.05
CA THR A 391 19.22 7.64 4.65
C THR A 391 17.96 7.46 5.51
N ALA A 392 17.24 8.54 5.78
CA ALA A 392 15.95 8.53 6.45
C ALA A 392 14.95 9.39 5.65
N ILE A 393 14.18 8.74 4.78
CA ILE A 393 13.13 9.35 3.96
C ILE A 393 11.79 8.75 4.36
N GLY A 394 10.80 9.60 4.60
CA GLY A 394 9.42 9.22 4.91
C GLY A 394 9.02 9.47 6.36
N PRO A 395 7.78 9.12 6.71
CA PRO A 395 7.21 9.35 8.03
C PRO A 395 7.73 8.38 9.08
N ASP A 396 7.80 8.83 10.34
CA ASP A 396 8.08 7.93 11.46
C ASP A 396 6.90 6.96 11.64
N PRO A 397 7.08 5.63 11.51
CA PRO A 397 5.97 4.71 11.50
C PRO A 397 5.17 4.70 12.80
N PHE A 398 5.85 4.75 13.95
CA PHE A 398 5.21 4.67 15.24
C PHE A 398 4.44 5.95 15.57
N TRP A 399 5.09 7.10 15.44
CA TRP A 399 4.48 8.40 15.75
C TRP A 399 3.32 8.72 14.80
N THR A 400 3.47 8.46 13.51
CA THR A 400 2.39 8.65 12.53
C THR A 400 1.19 7.77 12.87
N GLY A 401 1.44 6.52 13.28
CA GLY A 401 0.40 5.61 13.75
C GLY A 401 -0.32 6.11 15.00
N VAL A 402 0.39 6.68 15.97
CA VAL A 402 -0.19 7.23 17.20
C VAL A 402 -1.08 8.45 16.92
N TRP A 403 -0.62 9.41 16.11
CA TRP A 403 -1.41 10.57 15.72
C TRP A 403 -2.71 10.15 15.00
N VAL A 404 -2.57 9.33 13.96
CA VAL A 404 -3.73 8.87 13.19
C VAL A 404 -4.68 8.05 14.05
N ALA A 405 -4.18 7.21 14.98
CA ALA A 405 -5.03 6.48 15.90
C ALA A 405 -5.88 7.40 16.79
N ALA A 406 -5.27 8.47 17.32
CA ALA A 406 -5.95 9.44 18.17
C ALA A 406 -6.99 10.25 17.39
N GLU A 407 -6.62 10.77 16.22
CA GLU A 407 -7.50 11.57 15.35
C GLU A 407 -8.68 10.76 14.82
N VAL A 408 -8.42 9.55 14.31
CA VAL A 408 -9.45 8.64 13.84
C VAL A 408 -10.35 8.20 15.00
N GLY A 409 -9.77 7.87 16.16
CA GLY A 409 -10.55 7.47 17.34
C GLY A 409 -11.49 8.59 17.80
N ALA A 410 -11.02 9.84 17.83
CA ALA A 410 -11.86 11.00 18.11
C ALA A 410 -12.96 11.19 17.05
N GLY A 411 -12.60 11.07 15.77
CA GLY A 411 -13.55 11.14 14.66
C GLY A 411 -14.64 10.07 14.75
N VAL A 412 -14.29 8.84 15.11
CA VAL A 412 -15.24 7.72 15.24
C VAL A 412 -16.25 8.00 16.36
N VAL A 413 -15.80 8.53 17.50
CA VAL A 413 -16.71 8.92 18.60
C VAL A 413 -17.71 9.98 18.11
N ILE A 414 -17.24 11.00 17.39
CA ILE A 414 -18.09 12.05 16.82
C ILE A 414 -19.09 11.46 15.81
N GLY A 415 -18.60 10.69 14.84
CA GLY A 415 -19.41 10.13 13.76
C GLY A 415 -20.45 9.13 14.24
N TYR A 416 -20.10 8.29 15.21
CA TYR A 416 -21.05 7.35 15.79
C TYR A 416 -22.11 8.05 16.66
N ALA A 417 -21.72 9.06 17.44
CA ALA A 417 -22.66 9.84 18.25
C ALA A 417 -23.62 10.69 17.40
N ALA A 418 -23.14 11.27 16.29
CA ALA A 418 -23.95 12.09 15.39
C ALA A 418 -24.79 11.28 14.39
N GLY A 419 -24.42 10.01 14.14
CA GLY A 419 -25.06 9.17 13.12
C GLY A 419 -26.59 9.03 13.23
N PRO A 420 -27.20 8.89 14.42
CA PRO A 420 -28.66 8.83 14.56
C PRO A 420 -29.40 10.09 14.11
N TRP A 421 -28.73 11.25 14.06
CA TRP A 421 -29.31 12.51 13.59
C TRP A 421 -29.22 12.59 12.07
N LEU A 422 -28.08 12.19 11.49
CA LEU A 422 -27.85 12.14 10.04
C LEU A 422 -28.80 11.18 9.31
N GLU A 423 -29.23 10.10 9.97
CA GLU A 423 -30.16 9.14 9.38
C GLU A 423 -31.62 9.56 9.48
N ARG A 424 -32.01 10.26 10.55
CA ARG A 424 -33.38 10.80 10.69
C ARG A 424 -33.68 11.85 9.62
N GLU A 425 -32.75 12.77 9.35
CA GLU A 425 -32.92 13.77 8.29
C GLU A 425 -33.07 13.13 6.91
N ARG A 426 -32.38 12.02 6.65
CA ARG A 426 -32.50 11.30 5.37
C ARG A 426 -33.87 10.64 5.22
N ALA A 427 -34.41 10.07 6.29
CA ALA A 427 -35.74 9.46 6.27
C ALA A 427 -36.83 10.50 5.97
N VAL A 428 -36.78 11.65 6.67
CA VAL A 428 -37.71 12.77 6.44
C VAL A 428 -37.63 13.30 5.00
N ASN A 429 -36.43 13.52 4.47
CA ASN A 429 -36.26 14.00 3.09
C ASN A 429 -36.75 13.01 2.01
N VAL A 430 -36.68 11.70 2.26
CA VAL A 430 -37.20 10.68 1.33
C VAL A 430 -38.73 10.64 1.36
N GLU A 431 -39.32 10.82 2.54
CA GLU A 431 -40.78 10.88 2.73
C GLU A 431 -41.35 12.14 2.04
N ASP A 432 -40.74 13.31 2.27
CA ASP A 432 -41.10 14.57 1.59
C ASP A 432 -40.95 14.47 0.06
N ALA A 433 -39.88 13.82 -0.44
CA ALA A 433 -39.69 13.62 -1.88
C ALA A 433 -40.71 12.63 -2.49
N ALA A 434 -41.19 11.65 -1.72
CA ALA A 434 -42.22 10.71 -2.16
C ALA A 434 -43.61 11.37 -2.22
N ASP A 435 -43.88 12.30 -1.30
CA ASP A 435 -45.15 13.04 -1.27
C ASP A 435 -45.24 14.12 -2.37
N LEU A 436 -44.12 14.65 -2.87
CA LEU A 436 -44.09 15.58 -4.01
C LEU A 436 -44.30 14.92 -5.39
N VAL A 437 -44.23 13.58 -5.47
CA VAL A 437 -44.42 12.82 -6.70
C VAL A 437 -45.85 12.25 -6.80
N ARG A 438 -46.66 12.37 -5.75
CA ARG A 438 -48.09 12.06 -5.74
C ARG A 438 -48.93 13.29 -6.07
#